data_AF-A0A3N5NQ61-F1
#
_entry.id   AF-A0A3N5NQ61-F1
#
_cell.length_a   1.000
_cell.length_b   1.000
_cell.length_c   1.000
_cell.angle_alpha   90.00
_cell.angle_beta   90.00
_cell.angle_gamma   90.00
#
_symmetry.space_group_name_H-M   'P 1'
#
loop_
_entity.id
_entity.type
_entity.pdbx_description
1 polymer ?
#
loop_
_entity_poly.entity_id
_entity_poly.type
_entity_poly.pdbx_seq_one_letter_code
_entity_poly.pdbx_strand_id
1 'polypeptide(L)'
;MFVLSAGAYLWFLGSLRSVLMRAEGDTGTLSTIACGAGTVSVALQMILQCFQVAVAAAASGLLERDVVALFGRLLWALSVVAYVPMGVMLGAVAAVSFAHRAVPLWLAWFSVVASLAHFVMTCGLVVESGPLVPGGAMTYVLYAIALLWLIATTTLMVFGVRRDHIQIQQVGHDEAQSNRGR
;
A
#
# COMPACT_ATOMS: atom_id res chain seq x y z
N MET A 1 -9.38 -16.68 -0.73
CA MET A 1 -8.44 -15.86 -1.53
C MET A 1 -7.86 -14.69 -0.77
N PHE A 2 -8.65 -13.94 0.01
CA PHE A 2 -8.19 -12.72 0.71
C PHE A 2 -7.01 -12.91 1.68
N VAL A 3 -6.98 -14.01 2.44
CA VAL A 3 -5.87 -14.29 3.38
C VAL A 3 -4.54 -14.50 2.66
N LEU A 4 -4.56 -15.20 1.51
CA LEU A 4 -3.35 -15.39 0.70
C LEU A 4 -2.86 -14.06 0.13
N SER A 5 -3.77 -13.21 -0.35
CA SER A 5 -3.44 -11.86 -0.82
C SER A 5 -2.88 -10.99 0.30
N ALA A 6 -3.42 -11.08 1.52
CA ALA A 6 -2.91 -10.35 2.68
C ALA A 6 -1.48 -10.81 3.04
N GLY A 7 -1.21 -12.11 3.03
CA GLY A 7 0.13 -12.65 3.24
C GLY A 7 1.13 -12.16 2.18
N ALA A 8 0.76 -12.20 0.91
CA ALA A 8 1.58 -11.66 -0.18
C ALA A 8 1.83 -10.15 -0.04
N TYR A 9 0.82 -9.40 0.41
CA TYR A 9 0.94 -7.96 0.62
C TYR A 9 1.84 -7.63 1.83
N LEU A 10 1.75 -8.37 2.93
CA LEU A 10 2.67 -8.22 4.07
C LEU A 10 4.12 -8.54 3.67
N TRP A 11 4.32 -9.55 2.84
CA TRP A 11 5.64 -9.87 2.29
C TRP A 11 6.17 -8.71 1.43
N PHE A 12 5.31 -8.15 0.57
CA PHE A 12 5.63 -6.96 -0.20
C PHE A 12 6.00 -5.76 0.69
N LEU A 13 5.24 -5.50 1.77
CA LEU A 13 5.54 -4.41 2.71
C LEU A 13 6.89 -4.61 3.41
N GLY A 14 7.21 -5.85 3.81
CA GLY A 14 8.52 -6.18 4.37
C GLY A 14 9.65 -5.92 3.39
N SER A 15 9.44 -6.27 2.11
CA SER A 15 10.39 -5.99 1.03
C SER A 15 10.51 -4.49 0.76
N LEU A 16 9.41 -3.75 0.79
CA LEU A 16 9.38 -2.31 0.57
C LEU A 16 10.15 -1.59 1.68
N ARG A 17 9.92 -2.01 2.94
CA ARG A 17 10.65 -1.50 4.10
C ARG A 17 12.16 -1.67 3.93
N SER A 18 12.65 -2.83 3.48
CA SER A 18 14.08 -3.05 3.34
C SER A 18 14.71 -2.16 2.26
N VAL A 19 14.01 -1.91 1.15
CA VAL A 19 14.45 -0.96 0.12
C VAL A 19 14.48 0.47 0.65
N LEU A 20 13.40 0.91 1.33
CA LEU A 20 13.33 2.26 1.89
C LEU A 20 14.37 2.48 2.99
N MET A 21 14.59 1.49 3.87
CA MET A 21 15.60 1.57 4.93
C MET A 21 17.02 1.70 4.36
N ARG A 22 17.33 0.97 3.27
CA ARG A 22 18.64 1.10 2.60
C ARG A 22 18.85 2.51 2.04
N ALA A 23 17.79 3.19 1.63
CA ALA A 23 17.88 4.56 1.12
C ALA A 23 17.89 5.63 2.22
N GLU A 24 17.16 5.42 3.32
CA GLU A 24 17.18 6.33 4.49
C GLU A 24 18.48 6.26 5.29
N GLY A 25 19.14 5.10 5.33
CA GLY A 25 20.30 4.89 6.19
C GLY A 25 19.93 4.74 7.67
N ASP A 26 20.53 5.55 8.52
CA ASP A 26 20.80 5.24 9.93
C ASP A 26 19.56 5.21 10.85
N THR A 27 18.49 5.95 10.53
CA THR A 27 17.32 6.06 11.42
C THR A 27 16.11 5.24 10.97
N GLY A 28 15.95 4.97 9.67
CA GLY A 28 14.87 4.12 9.14
C GLY A 28 13.45 4.49 9.59
N THR A 29 13.21 5.75 9.98
CA THR A 29 11.99 6.17 10.69
C THR A 29 10.79 6.17 9.77
N LEU A 30 10.89 6.78 8.58
CA LEU A 30 9.77 6.82 7.64
C LEU A 30 9.52 5.44 7.03
N SER A 31 10.57 4.63 6.83
CA SER A 31 10.41 3.23 6.39
C SER A 31 9.62 2.40 7.39
N THR A 32 9.87 2.62 8.70
CA THR A 32 9.16 1.94 9.78
C THR A 32 7.72 2.44 9.88
N ILE A 33 7.48 3.74 9.72
CA ILE A 33 6.13 4.33 9.66
C ILE A 33 5.36 3.75 8.46
N ALA A 34 5.96 3.71 7.28
CA ALA A 34 5.34 3.14 6.08
C ALA A 34 4.95 1.67 6.28
N CYS A 35 5.88 0.85 6.79
CA CYS A 35 5.60 -0.56 7.04
C CYS A 35 4.52 -0.77 8.11
N GLY A 36 4.59 -0.01 9.20
CA GLY A 36 3.61 -0.07 10.29
C GLY A 36 2.21 0.32 9.82
N ALA A 37 2.10 1.46 9.13
CA ALA A 37 0.84 1.95 8.58
C ALA A 37 0.26 0.98 7.54
N GLY A 38 1.09 0.42 6.66
CA GLY A 38 0.68 -0.62 5.71
C GLY A 38 0.15 -1.87 6.41
N THR A 39 0.81 -2.31 7.49
CA THR A 39 0.39 -3.49 8.27
C THR A 39 -0.98 -3.26 8.93
N VAL A 40 -1.16 -2.09 9.55
CA VAL A 40 -2.44 -1.69 10.14
C VAL A 40 -3.54 -1.64 9.08
N SER A 41 -3.24 -1.11 7.88
CA SER A 41 -4.17 -1.09 6.76
C SER A 41 -4.60 -2.49 6.32
N VAL A 42 -3.67 -3.46 6.25
CA VAL A 42 -4.00 -4.86 5.91
C VAL A 42 -4.90 -5.48 6.97
N ALA A 43 -4.59 -5.27 8.25
CA ALA A 43 -5.38 -5.80 9.35
C ALA A 43 -6.83 -5.27 9.32
N LEU A 44 -7.01 -3.96 9.11
CA LEU A 44 -8.33 -3.33 8.96
C LEU A 44 -9.08 -3.89 7.75
N GLN A 45 -8.41 -4.09 6.62
CA GLN A 45 -9.03 -4.70 5.43
C GLN A 45 -9.48 -6.14 5.69
N MET A 46 -8.72 -6.94 6.45
CA MET A 46 -9.15 -8.28 6.83
C MET A 46 -10.38 -8.26 7.73
N ILE A 47 -10.45 -7.32 8.68
CA ILE A 47 -11.63 -7.14 9.53
C ILE A 47 -12.86 -6.77 8.69
N LEU A 48 -12.73 -5.82 7.77
CA LEU A 48 -13.80 -5.40 6.85
C LEU A 48 -14.36 -6.59 6.03
N GLN A 49 -13.46 -7.43 5.52
CA GLN A 49 -13.81 -8.63 4.76
C GLN A 49 -14.62 -9.63 5.59
N CYS A 50 -14.30 -9.82 6.87
CA CYS A 50 -15.07 -10.68 7.76
C CYS A 50 -16.53 -10.20 7.87
N PHE A 51 -16.76 -8.89 7.99
CA PHE A 51 -18.11 -8.34 8.04
C PHE A 51 -18.84 -8.46 6.70
N GLN A 52 -18.17 -8.28 5.57
CA GLN A 52 -18.77 -8.49 4.24
C GLN A 52 -19.24 -9.94 4.05
N VAL A 53 -18.44 -10.92 4.47
CA VAL A 53 -18.81 -12.33 4.41
C VAL A 53 -19.99 -12.62 5.35
N ALA A 54 -19.98 -12.06 6.55
CA ALA A 54 -21.09 -12.20 7.50
C ALA A 54 -22.40 -11.63 6.95
N VAL A 55 -22.37 -10.45 6.33
CA VAL A 55 -23.54 -9.83 5.69
C VAL A 55 -24.01 -10.63 4.47
N ALA A 56 -23.10 -11.18 3.67
CA ALA A 56 -23.46 -12.03 2.54
C ALA A 56 -24.16 -13.33 2.99
N ALA A 57 -23.70 -13.93 4.09
CA ALA A 57 -24.34 -15.09 4.71
C ALA A 57 -25.69 -14.73 5.39
N ALA A 58 -25.82 -13.51 5.91
CA ALA A 58 -27.06 -12.97 6.47
C ALA A 58 -28.15 -12.82 5.40
N ALA A 59 -27.77 -12.32 4.23
CA ALA A 59 -28.66 -12.02 3.11
C ALA A 59 -29.32 -13.26 2.49
N SER A 60 -28.84 -14.48 2.79
CA SER A 60 -29.50 -15.73 2.39
C SER A 60 -30.72 -16.08 3.26
N GLY A 61 -31.19 -15.16 4.11
CA GLY A 61 -32.42 -15.30 4.92
C GLY A 61 -32.20 -15.67 6.39
N LEU A 62 -30.96 -15.62 6.88
CA LEU A 62 -30.59 -16.06 8.23
C LEU A 62 -30.64 -14.96 9.30
N LEU A 63 -30.86 -13.70 8.93
CA LEU A 63 -30.65 -12.54 9.81
C LEU A 63 -31.70 -11.44 9.58
N GLU A 64 -32.06 -10.77 10.67
CA GLU A 64 -33.07 -9.71 10.73
C GLU A 64 -32.59 -8.41 10.04
N ARG A 65 -33.51 -7.63 9.45
CA ARG A 65 -33.18 -6.42 8.67
C ARG A 65 -32.35 -5.39 9.48
N ASP A 66 -32.63 -5.27 10.77
CA ASP A 66 -31.94 -4.30 11.64
C ASP A 66 -30.48 -4.67 11.86
N VAL A 67 -30.16 -5.97 11.90
CA VAL A 67 -28.78 -6.44 12.02
C VAL A 67 -28.00 -6.18 10.74
N VAL A 68 -28.63 -6.35 9.58
CA VAL A 68 -28.02 -6.00 8.27
C VAL A 68 -27.72 -4.49 8.20
N ALA A 69 -28.64 -3.64 8.65
CA ALA A 69 -28.44 -2.20 8.69
C ALA A 69 -27.30 -1.78 9.64
N LEU A 70 -27.21 -2.41 10.82
CA LEU A 70 -26.12 -2.19 11.77
C LEU A 70 -24.76 -2.53 11.16
N PHE A 71 -24.63 -3.71 10.53
CA PHE A 71 -23.39 -4.09 9.85
C PHE A 71 -23.04 -3.13 8.71
N GLY A 72 -24.01 -2.69 7.91
CA GLY A 72 -23.77 -1.71 6.84
C GLY A 72 -23.17 -0.40 7.37
N ARG A 73 -23.68 0.13 8.49
CA ARG A 73 -23.12 1.31 9.15
C ARG A 73 -21.72 1.06 9.73
N LEU A 74 -21.50 -0.13 10.29
CA LEU A 74 -20.20 -0.52 10.82
C LEU A 74 -19.14 -0.61 9.71
N LEU A 75 -19.49 -1.23 8.57
CA LEU A 75 -18.62 -1.30 7.39
C LEU A 75 -18.27 0.09 6.88
N TRP A 76 -19.24 0.99 6.81
CA TRP A 76 -19.03 2.37 6.37
C TRP A 76 -18.02 3.09 7.28
N ALA A 77 -18.22 3.04 8.60
CA ALA A 77 -17.31 3.65 9.57
C ALA A 77 -15.90 3.04 9.52
N LEU A 78 -15.79 1.71 9.47
CA LEU A 78 -14.52 1.01 9.36
C LEU A 78 -13.78 1.33 8.06
N SER A 79 -14.50 1.49 6.95
CA SER A 79 -13.92 1.84 5.65
C SER A 79 -13.26 3.20 5.70
N VAL A 80 -13.91 4.19 6.33
CA VAL A 80 -13.31 5.52 6.49
C VAL A 80 -12.07 5.47 7.37
N VAL A 81 -12.11 4.76 8.49
CA VAL A 81 -10.95 4.59 9.37
C VAL A 81 -9.79 3.91 8.64
N ALA A 82 -10.08 2.96 7.75
CA ALA A 82 -9.07 2.22 6.99
C ALA A 82 -8.34 3.08 5.94
N TYR A 83 -8.91 4.20 5.48
CA TYR A 83 -8.23 5.07 4.52
C TYR A 83 -7.03 5.80 5.13
N VAL A 84 -7.09 6.14 6.43
CA VAL A 84 -6.04 6.87 7.14
C VAL A 84 -4.69 6.14 7.13
N PRO A 85 -4.56 4.88 7.63
CA PRO A 85 -3.28 4.19 7.66
C PRO A 85 -2.72 3.96 6.24
N MET A 86 -3.58 3.74 5.25
CA MET A 86 -3.14 3.63 3.86
C MET A 86 -2.58 4.96 3.32
N GLY A 87 -3.25 6.08 3.62
CA GLY A 87 -2.77 7.43 3.30
C GLY A 87 -1.42 7.74 3.96
N VAL A 88 -1.26 7.37 5.23
CA VAL A 88 0.02 7.51 5.97
C VAL A 88 1.13 6.66 5.36
N MET A 89 0.84 5.41 4.99
CA MET A 89 1.80 4.54 4.32
C MET A 89 2.31 5.19 3.02
N LEU A 90 1.40 5.61 2.15
CA LEU A 90 1.73 6.21 0.86
C LEU A 90 2.45 7.56 1.02
N GLY A 91 2.07 8.35 2.03
CA GLY A 91 2.73 9.61 2.35
C GLY A 91 4.17 9.41 2.85
N ALA A 92 4.39 8.42 3.72
CA ALA A 92 5.72 8.07 4.19
C ALA A 92 6.61 7.55 3.05
N VAL A 93 6.08 6.72 2.15
CA VAL A 93 6.80 6.30 0.94
C VAL A 93 7.17 7.51 0.09
N ALA A 94 6.23 8.42 -0.16
CA ALA A 94 6.50 9.64 -0.93
C ALA A 94 7.61 10.49 -0.29
N ALA A 95 7.55 10.69 1.04
CA ALA A 95 8.54 11.48 1.78
C ALA A 95 9.95 10.89 1.65
N VAL A 96 10.12 9.58 1.85
CA VAL A 96 11.41 8.90 1.65
C VAL A 96 11.88 9.04 0.20
N SER A 97 10.96 8.91 -0.74
CA SER A 97 11.26 8.98 -2.17
C SER A 97 11.79 10.35 -2.58
N PHE A 98 11.24 11.45 -2.03
CA PHE A 98 11.72 12.80 -2.31
C PHE A 98 13.01 13.12 -1.55
N ALA A 99 13.12 12.73 -0.29
CA ALA A 99 14.28 13.03 0.55
C ALA A 99 15.53 12.24 0.13
N HIS A 100 15.37 10.96 -0.19
CA HIS A 100 16.49 10.03 -0.40
C HIS A 100 16.58 9.47 -1.82
N ARG A 101 15.69 9.88 -2.74
CA ARG A 101 15.61 9.36 -4.13
C ARG A 101 15.54 7.83 -4.18
N ALA A 102 14.89 7.22 -3.18
CA ALA A 102 14.78 5.77 -3.03
C ALA A 102 14.07 5.09 -4.20
N VAL A 103 13.14 5.80 -4.84
CA VAL A 103 12.39 5.36 -6.02
C VAL A 103 12.30 6.51 -7.03
N PRO A 104 11.94 6.25 -8.31
CA PRO A 104 11.79 7.28 -9.32
C PRO A 104 10.79 8.37 -8.92
N LEU A 105 11.09 9.62 -9.27
CA LEU A 105 10.29 10.78 -8.91
C LEU A 105 8.84 10.71 -9.41
N TRP A 106 8.60 10.07 -10.56
CA TRP A 106 7.25 9.87 -11.09
C TRP A 106 6.39 8.99 -10.17
N LEU A 107 6.99 7.96 -9.55
CA LEU A 107 6.30 7.09 -8.60
C LEU A 107 6.05 7.79 -7.26
N ALA A 108 6.97 8.67 -6.85
CA ALA A 108 6.78 9.53 -5.68
C ALA A 108 5.53 10.41 -5.85
N TRP A 109 5.35 11.01 -7.04
CA TRP A 109 4.14 11.77 -7.36
C TRP A 109 2.86 10.92 -7.33
N PHE A 110 2.87 9.71 -7.87
CA PHE A 110 1.73 8.80 -7.75
C PHE A 110 1.40 8.48 -6.29
N SER A 111 2.41 8.31 -5.45
CA SER A 111 2.24 8.06 -4.02
C SER A 111 1.59 9.27 -3.31
N VAL A 112 1.97 10.50 -3.67
CA VAL A 112 1.34 11.73 -3.17
C VAL A 112 -0.12 11.82 -3.57
N VAL A 113 -0.42 11.63 -4.87
CA VAL A 113 -1.80 11.70 -5.37
C VAL A 113 -2.66 10.63 -4.70
N ALA A 114 -2.15 9.41 -4.56
CA ALA A 114 -2.85 8.32 -3.90
C ALA A 114 -3.05 8.60 -2.40
N SER A 115 -2.05 9.16 -1.72
CA SER A 115 -2.14 9.54 -0.30
C SER A 115 -3.22 10.60 -0.08
N LEU A 116 -3.19 11.68 -0.88
CA LEU A 116 -4.20 12.74 -0.83
C LEU A 116 -5.60 12.21 -1.10
N ALA A 117 -5.76 11.33 -2.09
CA ALA A 117 -7.05 10.71 -2.38
C ALA A 117 -7.59 9.90 -1.20
N HIS A 118 -6.73 9.20 -0.45
CA HIS A 118 -7.13 8.48 0.76
C HIS A 118 -7.59 9.42 1.87
N PHE A 119 -6.89 10.55 2.07
CA PHE A 119 -7.33 11.56 3.05
C PHE A 119 -8.64 12.26 2.65
N VAL A 120 -8.83 12.54 1.35
CA VAL A 120 -10.08 13.07 0.83
C VAL A 120 -11.24 12.09 1.08
N MET A 121 -10.99 10.78 0.97
CA MET A 121 -11.99 9.78 1.32
C MET A 121 -12.32 9.73 2.81
N THR A 122 -11.38 10.09 3.68
CA THR A 122 -11.68 10.23 5.11
C THR A 122 -12.72 11.33 5.36
N CYS A 123 -12.79 12.35 4.51
CA CYS A 123 -13.86 13.36 4.56
C CYS A 123 -15.23 12.81 4.14
N GLY A 124 -15.33 11.59 3.61
CA GLY A 124 -16.60 10.90 3.35
C GLY A 124 -17.47 10.72 4.60
N LEU A 125 -16.91 10.82 5.81
CA LEU A 125 -17.65 10.83 7.08
C LEU A 125 -18.73 11.91 7.17
N VAL A 126 -18.51 13.07 6.53
CA VAL A 126 -19.42 14.22 6.61
C VAL A 126 -20.34 14.36 5.40
N VAL A 127 -20.28 13.41 4.45
CA VAL A 127 -21.01 13.48 3.18
C VAL A 127 -21.97 12.29 3.07
N GLU A 128 -23.27 12.55 3.19
CA GLU A 128 -24.31 11.51 3.17
C GLU A 128 -24.72 11.06 1.75
N SER A 129 -24.32 11.79 0.69
CA SER A 129 -24.65 11.46 -0.70
C SER A 129 -23.60 11.99 -1.71
N GLY A 130 -23.43 11.30 -2.84
CA GLY A 130 -22.52 11.71 -3.92
C GLY A 130 -21.38 10.72 -4.21
N PRO A 131 -20.42 11.09 -5.08
CA PRO A 131 -19.37 10.17 -5.56
C PRO A 131 -18.36 9.73 -4.48
N LEU A 132 -18.38 10.38 -3.32
CA LEU A 132 -17.52 10.13 -2.16
C LEU A 132 -18.09 9.09 -1.18
N VAL A 133 -19.35 8.67 -1.36
CA VAL A 133 -19.94 7.62 -0.53
C VAL A 133 -19.20 6.30 -0.80
N PRO A 134 -18.91 5.47 0.23
CA PRO A 134 -18.33 4.15 0.03
C PRO A 134 -19.13 3.31 -0.96
N GLY A 135 -18.46 2.85 -2.03
CA GLY A 135 -19.09 2.17 -3.17
C GLY A 135 -19.42 3.08 -4.36
N GLY A 136 -19.15 4.38 -4.26
CA GLY A 136 -19.25 5.34 -5.36
C GLY A 136 -18.11 5.21 -6.37
N ALA A 137 -18.27 5.89 -7.52
CA ALA A 137 -17.29 5.87 -8.62
C ALA A 137 -15.86 6.21 -8.17
N MET A 138 -15.70 7.13 -7.22
CA MET A 138 -14.39 7.55 -6.74
C MET A 138 -13.68 6.44 -5.93
N THR A 139 -14.42 5.56 -5.25
CA THR A 139 -13.83 4.39 -4.59
C THR A 139 -13.15 3.46 -5.60
N TYR A 140 -13.76 3.25 -6.77
CA TYR A 140 -13.16 2.45 -7.84
C TYR A 140 -11.92 3.10 -8.44
N VAL A 141 -11.92 4.43 -8.61
CA VAL A 141 -10.74 5.18 -9.08
C VAL A 141 -9.58 5.02 -8.10
N LEU A 142 -9.84 5.12 -6.79
CA LEU A 142 -8.82 4.89 -5.76
C LEU A 142 -8.26 3.48 -5.79
N TYR A 143 -9.11 2.46 -5.95
CA TYR A 143 -8.64 1.09 -6.13
C TYR A 143 -7.75 0.94 -7.36
N ALA A 144 -8.14 1.54 -8.49
CA ALA A 144 -7.32 1.52 -9.70
C ALA A 144 -5.97 2.20 -9.48
N ILE A 145 -5.94 3.37 -8.84
CA ILE A 145 -4.69 4.08 -8.51
C ILE A 145 -3.79 3.24 -7.60
N ALA A 146 -4.36 2.63 -6.55
CA ALA A 146 -3.61 1.77 -5.63
C ALA A 146 -3.04 0.53 -6.34
N LEU A 147 -3.80 -0.08 -7.24
CA LEU A 147 -3.33 -1.21 -8.06
C LEU A 147 -2.21 -0.79 -9.01
N LEU A 148 -2.36 0.35 -9.70
CA LEU A 148 -1.32 0.88 -10.58
C LEU A 148 -0.03 1.18 -9.81
N TRP A 149 -0.16 1.80 -8.63
CA TRP A 149 0.96 2.05 -7.74
C TRP A 149 1.64 0.75 -7.28
N LEU A 150 0.86 -0.27 -6.91
CA LEU A 150 1.38 -1.56 -6.47
C LEU A 150 2.15 -2.28 -7.58
N ILE A 151 1.59 -2.32 -8.79
CA ILE A 151 2.22 -2.91 -9.97
C ILE A 151 3.52 -2.17 -10.27
N ALA A 152 3.49 -0.84 -10.32
CA ALA A 152 4.65 -0.02 -10.60
C ALA A 152 5.78 -0.22 -9.58
N THR A 153 5.44 -0.20 -8.28
CA THR A 153 6.42 -0.38 -7.20
C THR A 153 7.03 -1.77 -7.23
N THR A 154 6.21 -2.81 -7.38
CA THR A 154 6.69 -4.20 -7.47
C THR A 154 7.63 -4.38 -8.67
N THR A 155 7.25 -3.83 -9.82
CA THR A 155 8.03 -3.88 -11.06
C THR A 155 9.41 -3.23 -10.88
N LEU A 156 9.45 -2.07 -10.22
CA LEU A 156 10.71 -1.37 -9.94
C LEU A 156 11.61 -2.13 -8.97
N MET A 157 11.05 -2.78 -7.96
CA MET A 157 11.84 -3.58 -7.03
C MET A 157 12.47 -4.80 -7.71
N VAL A 158 11.73 -5.46 -8.60
CA VAL A 158 12.25 -6.60 -9.39
C VAL A 158 13.35 -6.16 -10.36
N PHE A 159 13.16 -5.04 -11.08
CA PHE A 159 14.17 -4.56 -12.02
C PHE A 159 15.37 -3.88 -11.36
N GLY A 160 15.17 -3.24 -10.20
CA GLY A 160 16.22 -2.62 -9.41
C GLY A 160 17.25 -3.65 -8.92
N VAL A 161 16.79 -4.75 -8.33
CA VAL A 161 17.66 -5.84 -7.87
C VAL A 161 18.53 -6.41 -9.00
N ARG A 162 17.98 -6.48 -10.22
CA ARG A 162 18.70 -7.02 -11.38
C ARG A 162 19.85 -6.12 -11.84
N ARG A 163 19.78 -4.81 -11.63
CA ARG A 163 20.85 -3.86 -12.01
C ARG A 163 22.07 -3.96 -11.08
N ASP A 164 21.84 -4.10 -9.78
CA ASP A 164 22.91 -4.18 -8.77
C ASP A 164 23.81 -5.42 -8.99
N HIS A 165 23.21 -6.56 -9.34
CA HIS A 165 23.97 -7.79 -9.60
C HIS A 165 24.86 -7.71 -10.84
N ILE A 166 24.41 -7.03 -11.91
CA ILE A 166 25.22 -6.83 -13.12
C ILE A 166 26.41 -5.92 -12.81
N GLN A 167 26.20 -4.86 -12.01
CA GLN A 167 27.26 -3.93 -11.67
C GLN A 167 28.35 -4.56 -10.80
N ILE A 168 27.98 -5.39 -9.81
CA ILE A 168 28.93 -6.12 -8.97
C ILE A 168 29.74 -7.14 -9.80
N GLN A 169 29.10 -7.84 -10.73
CA GLN A 169 29.81 -8.77 -11.62
C GLN A 169 30.78 -8.05 -12.56
N GLN A 170 30.45 -6.87 -13.07
CA GLN A 170 31.36 -6.10 -13.93
C GLN A 170 32.58 -5.60 -13.16
N VAL A 171 32.40 -5.01 -11.97
CA VAL A 171 33.53 -4.55 -11.15
C VAL A 171 34.47 -5.70 -10.78
N GLY A 172 33.93 -6.85 -10.37
CA GLY A 172 34.75 -8.02 -10.07
C GLY A 172 35.47 -8.60 -11.29
N HIS A 173 34.91 -8.46 -12.49
CA HIS A 173 35.57 -8.89 -13.72
C HIS A 173 36.72 -7.96 -14.11
N ASP A 174 36.53 -6.65 -13.98
CA ASP A 174 37.56 -5.64 -14.30
C ASP A 174 38.76 -5.72 -13.33
N GLU A 175 38.50 -5.95 -12.03
CA GLU A 175 39.57 -6.16 -11.03
C GLU A 175 40.38 -7.43 -11.31
N ALA A 176 39.71 -8.52 -11.70
CA ALA A 176 40.37 -9.78 -12.05
C ALA A 176 41.23 -9.67 -13.32
N GLN A 177 40.81 -8.86 -14.30
CA GLN A 177 41.60 -8.59 -15.50
C GLN A 177 42.79 -7.66 -15.20
N SER A 178 42.60 -6.63 -14.38
CA SER A 178 43.68 -5.73 -13.92
C SER A 178 44.79 -6.49 -13.18
N ASN A 179 44.44 -7.48 -12.36
CA ASN A 179 45.42 -8.23 -11.57
C ASN A 179 46.21 -9.30 -12.38
N ARG A 180 45.78 -9.64 -13.60
CA ARG A 180 46.50 -10.55 -14.51
C ARG A 180 47.52 -9.86 -15.41
N GLY A 181 47.46 -8.53 -15.51
CA GLY A 181 48.37 -7.72 -16.34
C GLY A 181 49.60 -7.18 -15.61
N ARG A 182 49.80 -7.55 -14.34
CA ARG A 182 50.97 -7.24 -13.51
C ARG A 182 51.76 -8.50 -13.21
#